data_AF-B6Q2R4-F1
#
_entry.id   AF-B6Q2R4-F1
#
_cell.length_a   1.000
_cell.length_b   1.000
_cell.length_c   1.000
_cell.angle_alpha   90.00
_cell.angle_beta   90.00
_cell.angle_gamma   90.00
#
_symmetry.space_group_name_H-M   'P 1'
#
loop_
_entity.id
_entity.type
_entity.pdbx_description
1 polymer ?
#
loop_
_entity_poly.entity_id
_entity_poly.type
_entity_poly.pdbx_seq_one_letter_code
_entity_poly.pdbx_strand_id
1 'polypeptide(L)'
;MANILLIWLLGLPETHPTAQLLPVTLRHGDTHAQPGEQPLDDREWAQSNDKVPKGIGQRLAKHLAQRLTKDPSGGIERTVQSAPAAFPGTIRKQQSGAQGQPYGQMALGNNGRTGAGVVLQIVPEAPWEHLELPMGTGFEVFDAELVGVASALEWALERHLPGPIHVLLDAQNAIKRLQSTEPGAGQSLALRAHMAASRLRLSGRPVTIQWVPGHNGVEGNEQADQAAKPAASKPAGPGFEGLSLAYVRRACTEARRAAVENWARENTVQGAHRRGRAYKMPRGWGLDRIAAKAPKRVASRYYQLKTGHAPIGTYLHRIKARDSPECRACEELRETVSHIPFECRGRRGPRRILYKGLADADVPLPTAAEDAPEARLFSEPKATTALLQFVASANLFRDKEQAAREAELGDHWGWPARLGGYGGWIGGRAP
;
A
#
# COMPACT_ATOMS: atom_id res chain seq x y z
N MET A 1 8.19 3.53 -11.71
CA MET A 1 9.36 3.33 -10.82
C MET A 1 9.61 4.52 -9.91
N ALA A 2 9.57 5.76 -10.42
CA ALA A 2 9.80 6.98 -9.61
C ALA A 2 8.96 7.08 -8.32
N ASN A 3 7.66 6.73 -8.34
CA ASN A 3 6.80 6.81 -7.14
C ASN A 3 7.24 5.86 -6.02
N ILE A 4 7.70 4.65 -6.39
CA ILE A 4 8.15 3.64 -5.42
C ILE A 4 9.45 4.12 -4.78
N LEU A 5 10.37 4.64 -5.59
CA LEU A 5 11.63 5.20 -5.12
C LEU A 5 11.38 6.41 -4.18
N LEU A 6 10.49 7.34 -4.56
CA LEU A 6 10.12 8.50 -3.74
C LEU A 6 9.57 8.11 -2.37
N ILE A 7 8.59 7.21 -2.34
CA ILE A 7 7.98 6.72 -1.10
C ILE A 7 9.03 6.04 -0.20
N TRP A 8 9.96 5.30 -0.81
CA TRP A 8 11.03 4.65 -0.07
C TRP A 8 12.01 5.67 0.51
N LEU A 9 12.50 6.61 -0.30
CA LEU A 9 13.43 7.65 0.13
C LEU A 9 12.89 8.50 1.28
N LEU A 10 11.61 8.88 1.22
CA LEU A 10 10.95 9.66 2.27
C LEU A 10 10.72 8.84 3.56
N GLY A 11 10.63 7.52 3.47
CA GLY A 11 10.48 6.63 4.61
C GLY A 11 11.80 6.22 5.27
N LEU A 12 12.94 6.64 4.73
CA LEU A 12 14.24 6.37 5.33
C LEU A 12 14.53 7.32 6.49
N PRO A 13 15.27 6.85 7.52
CA PRO A 13 15.77 7.72 8.58
C PRO A 13 16.61 8.87 8.04
N GLU A 14 16.56 10.03 8.68
CA GLU A 14 17.36 11.20 8.30
C GLU A 14 18.88 10.92 8.25
N THR A 15 19.36 10.03 9.11
CA THR A 15 20.76 9.62 9.17
C THR A 15 21.20 8.75 7.98
N HIS A 16 20.25 8.25 7.18
CA HIS A 16 20.57 7.42 6.04
C HIS A 16 21.10 8.28 4.87
N PRO A 17 22.27 7.97 4.29
CA PRO A 17 22.89 8.82 3.27
C PRO A 17 22.01 8.99 2.03
N THR A 18 21.23 7.97 1.68
CA THR A 18 20.30 8.02 0.55
C THR A 18 19.08 8.93 0.79
N ALA A 19 18.69 9.19 2.04
CA ALA A 19 17.62 10.14 2.35
C ALA A 19 18.03 11.59 2.01
N GLN A 20 19.34 11.88 2.03
CA GLN A 20 19.91 13.19 1.69
C GLN A 20 19.87 13.49 0.20
N LEU A 21 19.50 12.51 -0.65
CA LEU A 21 19.29 12.77 -2.07
C LEU A 21 18.13 13.74 -2.32
N LEU A 22 17.14 13.79 -1.42
CA LEU A 22 16.02 14.71 -1.57
C LEU A 22 16.35 16.09 -1.00
N PRO A 23 15.91 17.17 -1.67
CA PRO A 23 16.11 18.54 -1.19
C PRO A 23 15.64 18.73 0.26
N VAL A 24 16.40 19.51 1.04
CA VAL A 24 16.14 19.81 2.45
C VAL A 24 14.79 20.53 2.59
N THR A 25 14.51 21.49 1.72
CA THR A 25 13.24 22.24 1.63
C THR A 25 12.03 21.35 1.40
N LEU A 26 12.17 20.25 0.65
CA LEU A 26 11.09 19.27 0.50
C LEU A 26 10.91 18.43 1.78
N ARG A 27 12.02 18.00 2.38
CA ARG A 27 11.99 17.09 3.54
C ARG A 27 11.53 17.80 4.81
N HIS A 28 12.08 18.97 5.09
CA HIS A 28 11.90 19.71 6.34
C HIS A 28 10.94 20.89 6.20
N GLY A 29 10.61 21.29 4.97
CA GLY A 29 9.85 22.49 4.71
C GLY A 29 10.72 23.75 4.69
N ASP A 30 10.11 24.86 4.29
CA ASP A 30 10.76 26.15 4.11
C ASP A 30 11.09 26.84 5.44
N THR A 31 10.45 26.42 6.53
CA THR A 31 10.60 27.01 7.87
C THR A 31 11.90 26.63 8.58
N HIS A 32 12.58 25.58 8.14
CA HIS A 32 13.92 25.21 8.61
C HIS A 32 15.06 25.75 7.72
N ALA A 33 14.73 26.56 6.71
CA ALA A 33 15.70 27.16 5.79
C ALA A 33 16.25 28.49 6.34
N GLN A 34 17.14 28.44 7.34
CA GLN A 34 17.91 29.64 7.69
C GLN A 34 18.77 30.06 6.47
N PRO A 35 18.81 31.35 6.08
CA PRO A 35 19.62 31.81 4.97
C PRO A 35 21.10 31.46 5.18
N GLY A 36 21.66 30.57 4.35
CA GLY A 36 23.08 30.18 4.37
C GLY A 36 23.37 28.74 4.84
N GLU A 37 22.41 28.02 5.42
CA GLU A 37 22.59 26.62 5.87
C GLU A 37 22.23 25.57 4.81
N GLN A 38 21.67 25.99 3.67
CA GLN A 38 21.23 25.10 2.60
C GLN A 38 22.18 25.15 1.38
N PRO A 39 22.30 24.03 0.63
CA PRO A 39 22.90 24.05 -0.69
C PRO A 39 22.25 25.14 -1.56
N LEU A 40 23.06 25.88 -2.32
CA LEU A 40 22.60 27.01 -3.16
C LEU A 40 21.48 26.63 -4.14
N ASP A 41 21.37 25.34 -4.50
CA ASP A 41 20.42 24.77 -5.44
C ASP A 41 19.19 24.11 -4.79
N ASP A 42 19.04 24.16 -3.46
CA ASP A 42 18.04 23.36 -2.74
C ASP A 42 16.58 23.74 -3.07
N ARG A 43 16.32 24.96 -3.54
CA ARG A 43 14.98 25.44 -3.96
C ARG A 43 14.69 25.32 -5.45
N GLU A 44 15.67 24.94 -6.26
CA GLU A 44 15.52 24.93 -7.73
C GLU A 44 14.51 23.88 -8.23
N TRP A 45 14.20 22.85 -7.42
CA TRP A 45 13.18 21.86 -7.76
C TRP A 45 11.77 22.45 -7.86
N ALA A 46 11.48 23.48 -7.05
CA ALA A 46 10.20 24.17 -7.03
C ALA A 46 10.07 25.23 -8.15
N GLN A 47 11.19 25.63 -8.76
CA GLN A 47 11.18 26.59 -9.86
C GLN A 47 10.61 25.99 -11.16
N SER A 48 9.82 26.80 -11.86
CA SER A 48 9.22 26.49 -13.16
C SER A 48 10.22 26.45 -14.31
N ASN A 49 11.43 26.99 -14.12
CA ASN A 49 12.46 27.01 -15.15
C ASN A 49 13.09 25.62 -15.34
N ASP A 50 12.81 25.00 -16.50
CA ASP A 50 13.37 23.71 -16.89
C ASP A 50 14.72 23.80 -17.62
N LYS A 51 15.27 25.02 -17.75
CA LYS A 51 16.59 25.25 -18.38
C LYS A 51 17.77 24.91 -17.47
N VAL A 52 17.56 24.75 -16.16
CA VAL A 52 18.61 24.37 -15.20
C VAL A 52 18.68 22.84 -15.09
N PRO A 53 19.85 22.20 -15.29
CA PRO A 53 20.00 20.75 -15.13
C PRO A 53 19.71 20.33 -13.68
N LYS A 54 18.55 19.71 -13.45
CA LYS A 54 18.17 19.23 -12.11
C LYS A 54 18.87 17.92 -11.77
N GLY A 55 19.40 17.81 -10.55
CA GLY A 55 19.88 16.56 -9.97
C GLY A 55 18.75 15.52 -9.80
N ILE A 56 19.08 14.25 -9.56
CA ILE A 56 18.06 13.19 -9.42
C ILE A 56 17.06 13.49 -8.30
N GLY A 57 17.55 14.01 -7.18
CA GLY A 57 16.75 14.48 -6.04
C GLY A 57 15.73 15.54 -6.39
N GLN A 58 16.19 16.62 -7.03
CA GLN A 58 15.34 17.73 -7.47
C GLN A 58 14.30 17.30 -8.50
N ARG A 59 14.64 16.38 -9.43
CA ARG A 59 13.66 15.81 -10.37
C ARG A 59 12.60 15.01 -9.65
N LEU A 60 12.99 14.19 -8.68
CA LEU A 60 12.06 13.41 -7.87
C LEU A 60 11.16 14.33 -7.03
N ALA A 61 11.72 15.38 -6.43
CA ALA A 61 10.97 16.40 -5.68
C ALA A 61 9.93 17.12 -6.54
N LYS A 62 10.33 17.64 -7.71
CA LYS A 62 9.41 18.25 -8.68
C LYS A 62 8.31 17.28 -9.11
N HIS A 63 8.68 16.03 -9.37
CA HIS A 63 7.75 14.99 -9.79
C HIS A 63 6.76 14.56 -8.69
N LEU A 64 7.15 14.71 -7.42
CA LEU A 64 6.26 14.53 -6.28
C LEU A 64 5.31 15.72 -6.16
N ALA A 65 5.83 16.95 -6.16
CA ALA A 65 5.04 18.17 -6.00
C ALA A 65 3.94 18.31 -7.06
N GLN A 66 4.20 17.93 -8.31
CA GLN A 66 3.20 17.90 -9.40
C GLN A 66 2.01 16.96 -9.14
N ARG A 67 2.10 16.05 -8.17
CA ARG A 67 1.05 15.08 -7.82
C ARG A 67 0.35 15.38 -6.52
N LEU A 68 0.97 16.20 -5.67
CA LEU A 68 0.37 16.59 -4.42
C LEU A 68 -0.63 17.70 -4.70
N THR A 69 -1.83 17.59 -4.13
CA THR A 69 -2.83 18.66 -4.17
C THR A 69 -2.56 19.73 -3.10
N LYS A 70 -1.72 19.42 -2.11
CA LYS A 70 -1.28 20.35 -1.05
C LYS A 70 0.19 20.66 -1.25
N ASP A 71 0.54 21.91 -0.97
CA ASP A 71 1.91 22.39 -1.03
C ASP A 71 2.81 21.65 -0.01
N PRO A 72 3.91 21.00 -0.45
CA PRO A 72 4.87 20.36 0.45
C PRO A 72 5.83 21.33 1.16
N SER A 73 5.70 22.65 0.98
CA SER A 73 6.53 23.67 1.67
C SER A 73 6.51 23.59 3.20
N GLY A 74 5.47 22.99 3.80
CA GLY A 74 5.42 22.69 5.23
C GLY A 74 6.28 21.49 5.66
N GLY A 75 6.96 20.83 4.73
CA GLY A 75 7.76 19.63 4.96
C GLY A 75 6.95 18.33 4.90
N ILE A 76 7.67 17.21 4.94
CA ILE A 76 7.09 15.87 4.94
C ILE A 76 7.50 15.18 6.23
N GLU A 77 6.59 14.35 6.77
CA GLU A 77 6.82 13.55 7.96
C GLU A 77 8.18 12.83 7.91
N ARG A 78 8.90 12.92 9.04
CA ARG A 78 10.28 12.48 9.19
C ARG A 78 10.32 11.19 9.99
N THR A 79 11.29 10.34 9.65
CA THR A 79 11.52 9.09 10.37
C THR A 79 12.90 9.10 11.01
N VAL A 80 13.02 8.42 12.15
CA VAL A 80 14.25 8.30 12.92
C VAL A 80 14.65 6.84 13.03
N GLN A 81 15.95 6.57 13.11
CA GLN A 81 16.41 5.24 13.41
C GLN A 81 16.07 4.93 14.88
N SER A 82 15.33 3.84 15.11
CA SER A 82 14.96 3.40 16.46
C SER A 82 15.08 1.88 16.57
N ALA A 83 15.47 1.40 17.74
CA ALA A 83 15.42 -0.03 18.03
C ALA A 83 13.96 -0.53 18.00
N PRO A 84 13.69 -1.72 17.43
CA PRO A 84 12.37 -2.32 17.49
C PRO A 84 11.93 -2.48 18.94
N ALA A 85 10.79 -1.90 19.29
CA ALA A 85 10.20 -2.00 20.62
C ALA A 85 8.72 -2.36 20.50
N ALA A 86 8.28 -3.26 21.37
CA ALA A 86 6.86 -3.56 21.53
C ALA A 86 6.18 -2.42 22.31
N PHE A 87 4.88 -2.25 22.09
CA PHE A 87 4.10 -1.25 22.80
C PHE A 87 4.19 -1.47 24.33
N PRO A 88 4.49 -0.43 25.15
CA PRO A 88 4.67 -0.55 26.59
C PRO A 88 3.34 -0.56 27.34
N GLY A 89 2.45 -1.47 26.95
CA GLY A 89 1.11 -1.67 27.50
C GLY A 89 0.47 -2.94 26.94
N THR A 90 -0.81 -3.15 27.23
CA THR A 90 -1.55 -4.31 26.72
C THR A 90 -2.42 -3.92 25.54
N ILE A 91 -2.37 -4.67 24.44
CA ILE A 91 -3.29 -4.50 23.32
C ILE A 91 -4.26 -5.69 23.32
N ARG A 92 -5.56 -5.41 23.41
CA ARG A 92 -6.62 -6.44 23.45
C ARG A 92 -7.63 -6.22 22.33
N LYS A 93 -8.21 -7.30 21.85
CA LYS A 93 -9.42 -7.27 21.02
C LYS A 93 -10.62 -7.48 21.94
N GLN A 94 -11.65 -6.64 21.87
CA GLN A 94 -12.86 -6.86 22.64
C GLN A 94 -13.47 -8.22 22.26
N GLN A 95 -13.57 -9.13 23.24
CA GLN A 95 -14.42 -10.32 23.14
C GLN A 95 -15.81 -9.91 23.65
N SER A 96 -16.85 -10.30 22.93
CA SER A 96 -18.24 -10.09 23.31
C SER A 96 -18.49 -10.63 24.72
N GLY A 97 -18.79 -9.75 25.69
CA GLY A 97 -19.27 -10.14 27.02
C GLY A 97 -18.56 -9.59 28.26
N ALA A 98 -17.48 -8.81 28.16
CA ALA A 98 -16.84 -8.23 29.35
C ALA A 98 -17.57 -6.95 29.82
N GLN A 99 -18.61 -7.13 30.64
CA GLN A 99 -19.26 -6.06 31.40
C GLN A 99 -18.41 -5.73 32.64
N GLY A 100 -17.63 -4.66 32.52
CA GLY A 100 -16.96 -4.00 33.62
C GLY A 100 -16.37 -2.73 33.06
N GLN A 101 -17.01 -1.59 33.32
CA GLN A 101 -16.47 -0.29 32.91
C GLN A 101 -15.25 -0.01 33.77
N PRO A 102 -14.04 0.06 33.19
CA PRO A 102 -12.85 0.37 33.96
C PRO A 102 -12.89 1.82 34.46
N TYR A 103 -12.17 2.08 35.54
CA TYR A 103 -11.86 3.45 35.99
C TYR A 103 -11.07 4.16 34.88
N GLY A 104 -11.48 5.35 34.44
CA GLY A 104 -10.81 6.11 33.38
C GLY A 104 -10.85 5.47 31.98
N GLN A 105 -11.92 5.74 31.22
CA GLN A 105 -12.06 5.33 29.83
C GLN A 105 -11.79 6.51 28.89
N MET A 106 -10.94 6.28 27.89
CA MET A 106 -10.77 7.18 26.76
C MET A 106 -11.22 6.51 25.48
N ALA A 107 -11.88 7.27 24.60
CA ALA A 107 -12.27 6.79 23.29
C ALA A 107 -11.83 7.77 22.20
N LEU A 108 -11.58 7.20 21.03
CA LEU A 108 -11.00 7.87 19.88
C LEU A 108 -11.96 7.77 18.71
N GLY A 109 -12.03 8.84 17.93
CA GLY A 109 -12.90 8.89 16.77
C GLY A 109 -12.34 9.79 15.69
N ASN A 110 -12.81 9.53 14.47
CA ASN A 110 -12.45 10.28 13.27
C ASN A 110 -13.70 10.49 12.41
N ASN A 111 -13.66 11.46 11.48
CA ASN A 111 -14.81 11.76 10.62
C ASN A 111 -14.55 11.45 9.13
N GLY A 112 -13.61 10.56 8.79
CA GLY A 112 -13.18 10.33 7.40
C GLY A 112 -12.47 11.52 6.74
N ARG A 113 -12.39 12.65 7.46
CA ARG A 113 -11.57 13.83 7.22
C ARG A 113 -10.53 13.89 8.34
N THR A 114 -9.52 14.72 8.16
CA THR A 114 -8.30 14.82 8.98
C THR A 114 -8.48 15.60 10.29
N GLY A 115 -9.52 15.28 11.04
CA GLY A 115 -9.70 15.72 12.42
C GLY A 115 -9.76 14.50 13.33
N ALA A 116 -9.12 14.58 14.49
CA ALA A 116 -9.22 13.57 15.53
C ALA A 116 -10.04 14.10 16.71
N GLY A 117 -10.89 13.24 17.27
CA GLY A 117 -11.62 13.49 18.50
C GLY A 117 -11.17 12.52 19.57
N VAL A 118 -10.84 13.04 20.76
CA VAL A 118 -10.55 12.25 21.95
C VAL A 118 -11.59 12.59 22.99
N VAL A 119 -12.19 11.58 23.61
CA VAL A 119 -13.07 11.77 24.76
C VAL A 119 -12.55 11.04 25.96
N LEU A 120 -12.75 11.62 27.14
CA LEU A 120 -12.33 11.06 28.42
C LEU A 120 -13.53 11.02 29.37
N GLN A 121 -13.69 9.89 30.03
CA GLN A 121 -14.61 9.70 31.16
C GLN A 121 -13.82 9.08 32.33
N ILE A 122 -13.68 9.84 33.42
CA ILE A 122 -12.83 9.45 34.56
C ILE A 122 -13.52 8.39 35.44
N VAL A 123 -14.82 8.58 35.69
CA VAL A 123 -15.66 7.63 36.42
C VAL A 123 -16.89 7.29 35.58
N PRO A 124 -17.43 6.06 35.70
CA PRO A 124 -18.72 5.71 35.10
C PRO A 124 -19.77 6.79 35.40
N GLU A 125 -20.53 7.19 34.39
CA GLU A 125 -21.61 8.20 34.47
C GLU A 125 -21.17 9.67 34.70
N ALA A 126 -19.87 9.95 34.81
CA ALA A 126 -19.38 11.34 34.74
C ALA A 126 -19.57 11.93 33.33
N PRO A 127 -19.72 13.27 33.21
CA PRO A 127 -19.77 13.93 31.92
C PRO A 127 -18.51 13.63 31.11
N TRP A 128 -18.70 13.41 29.80
CA TRP A 128 -17.61 13.24 28.86
C TRP A 128 -16.88 14.56 28.69
N GLU A 129 -15.56 14.50 28.80
CA GLU A 129 -14.69 15.59 28.41
C GLU A 129 -14.19 15.36 26.98
N HIS A 130 -14.15 16.41 26.18
CA HIS A 130 -13.79 16.34 24.77
C HIS A 130 -12.51 17.11 24.50
N LEU A 131 -11.63 16.51 23.70
CA LEU A 131 -10.45 17.14 23.14
C LEU A 131 -10.53 17.00 21.61
N GLU A 132 -10.57 18.14 20.95
CA GLU A 132 -10.62 18.25 19.50
C GLU A 132 -9.23 18.56 18.93
N LEU A 133 -8.78 17.76 17.97
CA LEU A 133 -7.45 17.86 17.39
C LEU A 133 -7.58 18.11 15.88
N PRO A 134 -7.63 19.39 15.45
CA PRO A 134 -7.75 19.71 14.04
C PRO A 134 -6.39 19.55 13.35
N MET A 135 -6.28 18.60 12.40
CA MET A 135 -5.02 18.37 11.68
C MET A 135 -4.99 19.04 10.30
N GLY A 136 -6.12 19.58 9.85
CA GLY A 136 -6.25 20.18 8.52
C GLY A 136 -5.88 19.21 7.39
N THR A 137 -5.67 19.69 6.17
CA THR A 137 -5.44 18.82 5.01
C THR A 137 -3.98 18.29 4.98
N GLY A 138 -3.71 17.16 4.31
CA GLY A 138 -2.34 16.60 4.20
C GLY A 138 -2.04 15.40 5.12
N PHE A 139 -3.06 14.94 5.83
CA PHE A 139 -3.03 13.74 6.66
C PHE A 139 -4.07 12.72 6.17
N GLU A 140 -4.00 11.50 6.66
CA GLU A 140 -5.01 10.46 6.41
C GLU A 140 -5.74 10.13 7.70
N VAL A 141 -6.87 9.42 7.59
CA VAL A 141 -7.60 8.88 8.75
C VAL A 141 -6.66 8.07 9.66
N PHE A 142 -5.75 7.31 9.05
CA PHE A 142 -4.70 6.59 9.78
C PHE A 142 -3.86 7.48 10.71
N ASP A 143 -3.50 8.69 10.28
CA ASP A 143 -2.71 9.60 11.09
C ASP A 143 -3.57 10.21 12.22
N ALA A 144 -4.84 10.52 11.93
CA ALA A 144 -5.79 11.03 12.93
C ALA A 144 -5.96 10.07 14.09
N GLU A 145 -6.03 8.77 13.81
CA GLU A 145 -6.13 7.73 14.84
C GLU A 145 -4.88 7.67 15.72
N LEU A 146 -3.69 7.78 15.12
CA LEU A 146 -2.44 7.79 15.87
C LEU A 146 -2.26 9.07 16.70
N VAL A 147 -2.66 10.22 16.16
CA VAL A 147 -2.73 11.48 16.91
C VAL A 147 -3.66 11.33 18.10
N GLY A 148 -4.86 10.77 17.88
CA GLY A 148 -5.83 10.50 18.94
C GLY A 148 -5.23 9.67 20.07
N VAL A 149 -4.58 8.54 19.76
CA VAL A 149 -3.93 7.70 20.78
C VAL A 149 -2.81 8.44 21.51
N ALA A 150 -1.91 9.11 20.78
CA ALA A 150 -0.79 9.81 21.39
C ALA A 150 -1.29 10.92 22.34
N SER A 151 -2.22 11.74 21.87
CA SER A 151 -2.82 12.82 22.65
C SER A 151 -3.64 12.31 23.83
N ALA A 152 -4.37 11.20 23.70
CA ALA A 152 -5.10 10.59 24.82
C ALA A 152 -4.15 10.18 25.95
N LEU A 153 -3.03 9.54 25.63
CA LEU A 153 -2.05 9.10 26.62
C LEU A 153 -1.28 10.27 27.25
N GLU A 154 -0.94 11.29 26.45
CA GLU A 154 -0.35 12.54 26.92
C GLU A 154 -1.32 13.28 27.86
N TRP A 155 -2.60 13.36 27.50
CA TRP A 155 -3.64 13.98 28.30
C TRP A 155 -3.86 13.26 29.64
N ALA A 156 -3.79 11.93 29.64
CA ALA A 156 -3.83 11.12 30.86
C ALA A 156 -2.64 11.37 31.79
N LEU A 157 -1.45 11.65 31.24
CA LEU A 157 -0.27 12.05 32.00
C LEU A 157 -0.46 13.43 32.62
N GLU A 158 -0.84 14.42 31.81
CA GLU A 158 -1.02 15.82 32.22
C GLU A 158 -2.05 15.94 33.35
N ARG A 159 -3.16 15.21 33.24
CA ARG A 159 -4.24 15.23 34.23
C ARG A 159 -4.01 14.35 35.44
N HIS A 160 -2.89 13.64 35.49
CA HIS A 160 -2.57 12.75 36.61
C HIS A 160 -3.71 11.75 36.89
N LEU A 161 -4.33 11.22 35.82
CA LEU A 161 -5.50 10.35 35.97
C LEU A 161 -5.17 9.16 36.89
N PRO A 162 -6.06 8.82 37.85
CA PRO A 162 -5.84 7.73 38.77
C PRO A 162 -6.11 6.37 38.11
N GLY A 163 -5.33 5.36 38.48
CA GLY A 163 -5.61 3.97 38.13
C GLY A 163 -5.17 3.54 36.72
N PRO A 164 -5.62 2.35 36.27
CA PRO A 164 -5.30 1.83 34.94
C PRO A 164 -5.96 2.68 33.84
N ILE A 165 -5.29 2.82 32.70
CA ILE A 165 -5.77 3.64 31.59
C ILE A 165 -6.27 2.75 30.46
N HIS A 166 -7.50 2.96 30.01
CA HIS A 166 -8.11 2.23 28.91
C HIS A 166 -8.38 3.14 27.71
N VAL A 167 -7.79 2.83 26.56
CA VAL A 167 -8.01 3.56 25.29
C VAL A 167 -8.78 2.66 24.34
N LEU A 168 -9.98 3.09 23.95
CA LEU A 168 -10.81 2.45 22.93
C LEU A 168 -10.44 3.01 21.55
N LEU A 169 -10.24 2.10 20.59
CA LEU A 169 -9.83 2.45 19.23
C LEU A 169 -10.46 1.48 18.22
N ASP A 170 -11.04 1.97 17.15
CA ASP A 170 -11.65 1.14 16.10
C ASP A 170 -10.72 0.88 14.88
N ALA A 171 -9.60 1.61 14.80
CA ALA A 171 -8.66 1.55 13.69
C ALA A 171 -7.58 0.46 13.84
N GLN A 172 -7.81 -0.69 13.21
CA GLN A 172 -6.87 -1.83 13.24
C GLN A 172 -5.48 -1.51 12.64
N ASN A 173 -5.42 -0.64 11.64
CA ASN A 173 -4.17 -0.18 11.03
C ASN A 173 -3.33 0.66 12.01
N ALA A 174 -3.96 1.53 12.80
CA ALA A 174 -3.30 2.30 13.84
C ALA A 174 -2.81 1.40 14.99
N ILE A 175 -3.62 0.43 15.43
CA ILE A 175 -3.20 -0.58 16.42
C ILE A 175 -1.97 -1.35 15.94
N LYS A 176 -1.99 -1.81 14.68
CA LYS A 176 -0.85 -2.50 14.08
C LYS A 176 0.38 -1.59 14.03
N ARG A 177 0.21 -0.30 13.74
CA ARG A 177 1.32 0.65 13.72
C ARG A 177 1.94 0.84 15.10
N LEU A 178 1.13 0.91 16.16
CA LEU A 178 1.58 1.04 17.55
C LEU A 178 2.37 -0.17 18.04
N GLN A 179 2.25 -1.33 17.39
CA GLN A 179 3.06 -2.51 17.71
C GLN A 179 4.51 -2.42 17.22
N SER A 180 4.86 -1.41 16.42
CA SER A 180 6.20 -1.23 15.85
C SER A 180 6.70 0.20 16.08
N THR A 181 7.99 0.34 16.32
CA THR A 181 8.70 1.63 16.33
C THR A 181 9.52 1.88 15.07
N GLU A 182 9.58 0.92 14.14
CA GLU A 182 10.43 1.00 12.95
C GLU A 182 10.12 2.21 12.06
N PRO A 183 11.09 2.69 11.25
CA PRO A 183 10.88 3.79 10.30
C PRO A 183 9.69 3.54 9.35
N GLY A 184 8.84 4.54 9.21
CA GLY A 184 7.68 4.49 8.31
C GLY A 184 6.58 5.48 8.71
N ALA A 185 5.49 5.49 7.94
CA ALA A 185 4.36 6.39 8.17
C ALA A 185 3.79 6.26 9.60
N GLY A 186 3.49 7.39 10.22
CA GLY A 186 3.05 7.52 11.59
C GLY A 186 4.10 7.23 12.66
N GLN A 187 5.41 7.22 12.36
CA GLN A 187 6.44 6.82 13.34
C GLN A 187 6.51 7.79 14.52
N SER A 188 6.55 9.09 14.26
CA SER A 188 6.65 10.11 15.32
C SER A 188 5.49 10.01 16.30
N LEU A 189 4.27 9.79 15.79
CA LEU A 189 3.06 9.61 16.59
C LEU A 189 3.09 8.31 17.39
N ALA A 190 3.55 7.21 16.77
CA ALA A 190 3.73 5.94 17.49
C ALA A 190 4.76 6.07 18.61
N LEU A 191 5.90 6.74 18.36
CA LEU A 191 6.92 6.98 19.38
C LEU A 191 6.39 7.86 20.52
N ARG A 192 5.60 8.90 20.22
CA ARG A 192 4.91 9.71 21.24
C ARG A 192 4.01 8.84 22.12
N ALA A 193 3.17 8.01 21.52
CA ALA A 193 2.31 7.08 22.26
C ALA A 193 3.11 6.09 23.13
N HIS A 194 4.23 5.56 22.61
CA HIS A 194 5.12 4.67 23.37
C HIS A 194 5.77 5.38 24.57
N MET A 195 6.26 6.60 24.38
CA MET A 195 6.86 7.39 25.46
C MET A 195 5.81 7.69 26.54
N ALA A 196 4.61 8.12 26.14
CA ALA A 196 3.53 8.42 27.07
C ALA A 196 3.09 7.17 27.84
N ALA A 197 2.86 6.05 27.14
CA ALA A 197 2.51 4.78 27.78
C ALA A 197 3.61 4.25 28.71
N SER A 198 4.90 4.43 28.37
CA SER A 198 6.02 4.08 29.25
C SER A 198 5.99 4.88 30.56
N ARG A 199 5.76 6.20 30.48
CA ARG A 199 5.66 7.07 31.66
C ARG A 199 4.44 6.73 32.52
N LEU A 200 3.29 6.42 31.91
CA LEU A 200 2.10 5.96 32.62
C LEU A 200 2.40 4.65 33.37
N ARG A 201 3.01 3.67 32.69
CA ARG A 201 3.41 2.41 33.30
C ARG A 201 4.38 2.59 34.46
N LEU A 202 5.41 3.44 34.31
CA LEU A 202 6.39 3.74 35.37
C LEU A 202 5.75 4.43 36.58
N SER A 203 4.66 5.16 36.39
CA SER A 203 3.87 5.77 37.48
C SER A 203 2.79 4.84 38.03
N GLY A 204 2.86 3.53 37.76
CA GLY A 204 1.93 2.52 38.30
C GLY A 204 0.57 2.49 37.60
N ARG A 205 0.43 3.14 36.44
CA ARG A 205 -0.82 3.27 35.68
C ARG A 205 -0.71 2.47 34.38
N PRO A 206 -1.03 1.16 34.38
CA PRO A 206 -0.87 0.34 33.19
C PRO A 206 -1.84 0.79 32.09
N VAL A 207 -1.34 0.85 30.85
CA VAL A 207 -2.13 1.24 29.68
C VAL A 207 -2.66 0.00 28.96
N THR A 208 -3.95 0.01 28.63
CA THR A 208 -4.60 -0.98 27.79
C THR A 208 -5.23 -0.30 26.57
N ILE A 209 -4.79 -0.68 25.37
CA ILE A 209 -5.47 -0.32 24.12
C ILE A 209 -6.43 -1.46 23.78
N GLN A 210 -7.71 -1.14 23.65
CA GLN A 210 -8.77 -2.08 23.33
C GLN A 210 -9.36 -1.77 21.96
N TRP A 211 -9.26 -2.73 21.05
CA TRP A 211 -9.95 -2.65 19.77
C TRP A 211 -11.44 -2.82 19.98
N VAL A 212 -12.22 -1.84 19.50
CA VAL A 212 -13.68 -1.88 19.47
C VAL A 212 -14.17 -1.83 18.03
N PRO A 213 -15.29 -2.48 17.70
CA PRO A 213 -15.84 -2.37 16.35
C PRO A 213 -16.53 -1.00 16.19
N GLY A 214 -16.14 -0.24 15.16
CA GLY A 214 -16.75 1.06 14.85
C GLY A 214 -18.26 0.95 14.56
N HIS A 215 -19.02 2.00 14.91
CA HIS A 215 -20.47 2.11 14.67
C HIS A 215 -21.33 0.95 15.22
N ASN A 216 -20.95 0.38 16.36
CA ASN A 216 -21.72 -0.69 17.02
C ASN A 216 -22.33 -0.27 18.38
N GLY A 217 -22.68 1.00 18.57
CA GLY A 217 -23.34 1.45 19.81
C GLY A 217 -22.41 1.59 21.01
N VAL A 218 -21.10 1.66 20.81
CA VAL A 218 -20.14 1.92 21.90
C VAL A 218 -20.14 3.41 22.17
N GLU A 219 -20.80 3.82 23.26
CA GLU A 219 -21.06 5.23 23.60
C GLU A 219 -19.80 6.11 23.51
N GLY A 220 -18.68 5.71 24.12
CA GLY A 220 -17.43 6.46 24.05
C GLY A 220 -16.92 6.65 22.61
N ASN A 221 -17.02 5.63 21.75
CA ASN A 221 -16.57 5.72 20.35
C ASN A 221 -17.46 6.70 19.56
N GLU A 222 -18.77 6.66 19.80
CA GLU A 222 -19.73 7.58 19.15
C GLU A 222 -19.50 9.03 19.59
N GLN A 223 -19.22 9.26 20.87
CA GLN A 223 -18.85 10.58 21.39
C GLN A 223 -17.54 11.08 20.79
N ALA A 224 -16.56 10.20 20.59
CA ALA A 224 -15.29 10.55 19.96
C ALA A 224 -15.45 10.90 18.48
N ASP A 225 -16.25 10.13 17.73
CA ASP A 225 -16.59 10.44 16.34
C ASP A 225 -17.34 11.78 16.23
N GLN A 226 -18.21 12.06 17.19
CA GLN A 226 -18.92 13.33 17.26
C GLN A 226 -17.98 14.51 17.56
N ALA A 227 -16.96 14.32 18.41
CA ALA A 227 -15.91 15.31 18.67
C ALA A 227 -14.95 15.50 17.47
N ALA A 228 -14.76 14.48 16.63
CA ALA A 228 -13.91 14.59 15.44
C ALA A 228 -14.54 15.44 14.31
N LYS A 229 -15.87 15.51 14.24
CA LYS A 229 -16.61 16.29 13.23
C LYS A 229 -16.27 17.79 13.23
N PRO A 230 -16.36 18.52 14.36
CA PRO A 230 -15.97 19.92 14.42
C PRO A 230 -14.47 20.11 14.20
N ALA A 231 -13.62 19.22 14.74
CA ALA A 231 -12.17 19.26 14.55
C ALA A 231 -11.77 19.24 13.06
N ALA A 232 -12.44 18.42 12.24
CA ALA A 232 -12.16 18.33 10.81
C ALA A 232 -12.52 19.58 10.00
N SER A 233 -13.29 20.50 10.57
CA SER A 233 -13.73 21.75 9.92
C SER A 233 -12.91 22.97 10.36
N LYS A 234 -12.10 22.82 11.42
CA LYS A 234 -11.24 23.88 11.94
C LYS A 234 -9.91 23.92 11.15
N PRO A 235 -9.25 25.10 11.09
CA PRO A 235 -7.88 25.19 10.58
C PRO A 235 -6.95 24.24 11.34
N ALA A 236 -5.90 23.76 10.66
CA ALA A 236 -4.88 22.93 11.28
C ALA A 236 -4.33 23.59 12.55
N GLY A 237 -4.25 22.83 13.64
CA GLY A 237 -3.56 23.25 14.85
C GLY A 237 -2.04 23.27 14.67
N PRO A 238 -1.30 23.81 15.65
CA PRO A 238 0.16 23.81 15.63
C PRO A 238 0.74 22.40 15.49
N GLY A 239 1.75 22.22 14.64
CA GLY A 239 2.41 20.94 14.40
C GLY A 239 1.82 20.09 13.26
N PHE A 240 0.82 20.61 12.56
CA PHE A 240 0.17 19.99 11.39
C PHE A 240 0.39 20.78 10.09
N GLU A 241 1.46 21.55 10.02
CA GLU A 241 1.80 22.38 8.85
C GLU A 241 2.27 21.52 7.66
N GLY A 242 2.93 20.38 7.92
CA GLY A 242 3.48 19.48 6.92
C GLY A 242 2.51 18.46 6.31
N LEU A 243 3.09 17.46 5.65
CA LEU A 243 2.39 16.32 5.03
C LEU A 243 2.81 15.00 5.68
N SER A 244 1.85 14.11 5.95
CA SER A 244 2.15 12.74 6.38
C SER A 244 2.72 11.88 5.24
N LEU A 245 3.51 10.86 5.59
CA LEU A 245 3.95 9.84 4.63
C LEU A 245 2.75 9.03 4.10
N ALA A 246 1.71 8.84 4.91
CA ALA A 246 0.49 8.15 4.49
C ALA A 246 -0.22 8.90 3.36
N TYR A 247 -0.35 10.23 3.50
CA TYR A 247 -0.92 11.10 2.48
C TYR A 247 -0.12 11.08 1.18
N VAL A 248 1.21 11.23 1.27
CA VAL A 248 2.11 11.17 0.11
C VAL A 248 1.99 9.83 -0.62
N ARG A 249 1.93 8.72 0.13
CA ARG A 249 1.73 7.37 -0.41
C ARG A 249 0.39 7.24 -1.15
N ARG A 250 -0.70 7.77 -0.59
CA ARG A 250 -2.02 7.76 -1.24
C ARG A 250 -1.99 8.55 -2.54
N ALA A 251 -1.50 9.79 -2.51
CA ALA A 251 -1.40 10.65 -3.71
C ALA A 251 -0.57 9.99 -4.83
N CYS A 252 0.57 9.38 -4.48
CA CYS A 252 1.40 8.65 -5.42
C CYS A 252 0.70 7.40 -6.01
N THR A 253 -0.15 6.74 -5.22
CA THR A 253 -0.91 5.55 -5.62
C THR A 253 -2.07 5.94 -6.54
N GLU A 254 -2.82 6.98 -6.20
CA GLU A 254 -3.90 7.53 -7.00
C GLU A 254 -3.39 8.04 -8.35
N ALA A 255 -2.31 8.83 -8.36
CA ALA A 255 -1.69 9.30 -9.60
C ALA A 255 -1.24 8.14 -10.50
N ARG A 256 -0.73 7.04 -9.91
CA ARG A 256 -0.38 5.83 -10.67
C ARG A 256 -1.62 5.15 -11.25
N ARG A 257 -2.70 5.03 -10.47
CA ARG A 257 -3.97 4.44 -10.94
C ARG A 257 -4.54 5.28 -12.09
N ALA A 258 -4.63 6.59 -11.92
CA ALA A 258 -5.09 7.52 -12.95
C ALA A 258 -4.24 7.45 -14.22
N ALA A 259 -2.91 7.36 -14.11
CA ALA A 259 -2.03 7.21 -15.28
C ALA A 259 -2.28 5.88 -16.01
N VAL A 260 -2.48 4.78 -15.28
CA VAL A 260 -2.81 3.47 -15.86
C VAL A 260 -4.19 3.49 -16.52
N GLU A 261 -5.18 4.12 -15.90
CA GLU A 261 -6.53 4.28 -16.45
C GLU A 261 -6.55 5.17 -17.69
N ASN A 262 -5.82 6.29 -17.68
CA ASN A 262 -5.67 7.18 -18.84
C ASN A 262 -4.98 6.45 -19.99
N TRP A 263 -3.86 5.77 -19.71
CA TRP A 263 -3.19 4.93 -20.71
C TRP A 263 -4.15 3.88 -21.27
N ALA A 264 -4.90 3.17 -20.40
CA ALA A 264 -5.87 2.18 -20.84
C ALA A 264 -6.96 2.81 -21.72
N ARG A 265 -7.48 3.99 -21.36
CA ARG A 265 -8.51 4.72 -22.13
C ARG A 265 -7.99 5.20 -23.48
N GLU A 266 -6.80 5.80 -23.53
CA GLU A 266 -6.18 6.26 -24.78
C GLU A 266 -5.93 5.10 -25.74
N ASN A 267 -5.45 3.97 -25.22
CA ASN A 267 -5.19 2.77 -26.02
C ASN A 267 -6.46 2.00 -26.41
N THR A 268 -7.58 2.15 -25.68
CA THR A 268 -8.85 1.50 -26.01
C THR A 268 -9.76 2.33 -26.91
N VAL A 269 -9.78 3.66 -26.75
CA VAL A 269 -10.75 4.56 -27.40
C VAL A 269 -10.18 5.26 -28.64
N GLN A 270 -8.90 5.66 -28.66
CA GLN A 270 -8.41 6.62 -29.67
C GLN A 270 -7.73 6.01 -30.90
N GLY A 271 -7.79 4.69 -31.11
CA GLY A 271 -7.36 4.10 -32.38
C GLY A 271 -5.91 4.42 -32.80
N ALA A 272 -5.04 4.83 -31.86
CA ALA A 272 -3.62 5.12 -32.08
C ALA A 272 -2.78 3.87 -32.45
N HIS A 273 -3.45 2.78 -32.79
CA HIS A 273 -2.91 1.56 -33.40
C HIS A 273 -2.64 1.68 -34.91
N ARG A 274 -2.68 2.88 -35.52
CA ARG A 274 -2.23 3.05 -36.93
C ARG A 274 -0.74 2.75 -37.14
N ARG A 275 0.03 2.50 -36.08
CA ARG A 275 1.42 1.99 -36.17
C ARG A 275 1.55 0.56 -35.62
N GLY A 276 0.72 -0.37 -36.10
CA GLY A 276 1.01 -1.81 -36.27
C GLY A 276 1.64 -2.67 -35.16
N ARG A 277 1.86 -2.17 -33.93
CA ARG A 277 2.65 -2.88 -32.89
C ARG A 277 2.07 -2.84 -31.47
N ALA A 278 0.86 -2.35 -31.30
CA ALA A 278 0.20 -2.40 -30.00
C ALA A 278 -0.95 -3.41 -30.03
N TYR A 279 -1.11 -4.09 -28.91
CA TYR A 279 -2.14 -5.08 -28.61
C TYR A 279 -3.55 -4.50 -28.71
N LYS A 280 -4.41 -5.07 -29.56
CA LYS A 280 -5.84 -4.70 -29.60
C LYS A 280 -6.56 -5.39 -28.43
N MET A 281 -6.99 -4.60 -27.45
CA MET A 281 -7.95 -5.06 -26.44
C MET A 281 -9.26 -5.45 -27.15
N PRO A 282 -9.76 -6.70 -27.05
CA PRO A 282 -11.07 -7.05 -27.59
C PRO A 282 -12.18 -6.17 -26.98
N ARG A 283 -13.18 -5.76 -27.77
CA ARG A 283 -14.31 -4.98 -27.25
C ARG A 283 -15.09 -5.84 -26.24
N GLY A 284 -15.47 -5.25 -25.09
CA GLY A 284 -16.14 -5.97 -23.98
C GLY A 284 -15.21 -6.44 -22.85
N TRP A 285 -13.95 -5.99 -22.83
CA TRP A 285 -12.97 -6.37 -21.81
C TRP A 285 -13.28 -5.71 -20.45
N GLY A 286 -13.83 -6.48 -19.51
CA GLY A 286 -13.90 -6.15 -18.09
C GLY A 286 -12.81 -6.87 -17.28
N LEU A 287 -12.41 -6.30 -16.15
CA LEU A 287 -11.66 -7.05 -15.14
C LEU A 287 -12.55 -8.18 -14.63
N ASP A 288 -12.13 -9.42 -14.89
CA ASP A 288 -12.86 -10.59 -14.39
C ASP A 288 -12.76 -10.62 -12.86
N ARG A 289 -13.91 -10.60 -12.18
CA ARG A 289 -13.99 -10.58 -10.70
C ARG A 289 -13.39 -11.83 -10.06
N ILE A 290 -13.43 -12.98 -10.75
CA ILE A 290 -12.85 -14.25 -10.30
C ILE A 290 -11.33 -14.17 -10.45
N ALA A 291 -10.83 -13.73 -11.62
CA ALA A 291 -9.40 -13.55 -11.84
C ALA A 291 -8.78 -12.50 -10.90
N ALA A 292 -9.52 -11.44 -10.55
CA ALA A 292 -9.09 -10.41 -9.60
C ALA A 292 -8.93 -10.94 -8.17
N LYS A 293 -9.66 -11.98 -7.78
CA LYS A 293 -9.57 -12.63 -6.46
C LYS A 293 -8.47 -13.71 -6.40
N ALA A 294 -7.97 -14.17 -7.54
CA ALA A 294 -6.93 -15.19 -7.60
C ALA A 294 -5.57 -14.66 -7.13
N PRO A 295 -4.63 -15.54 -6.70
CA PRO A 295 -3.27 -15.13 -6.37
C PRO A 295 -2.64 -14.33 -7.51
N LYS A 296 -2.02 -13.18 -7.19
CA LYS A 296 -1.47 -12.22 -8.17
C LYS A 296 -0.63 -12.87 -9.26
N ARG A 297 0.18 -13.89 -8.90
CA ARG A 297 0.99 -14.67 -9.85
C ARG A 297 0.13 -15.34 -10.94
N VAL A 298 -0.93 -16.04 -10.53
CA VAL A 298 -1.83 -16.80 -11.40
C VAL A 298 -2.66 -15.83 -12.24
N ALA A 299 -3.22 -14.80 -11.62
CA ALA A 299 -3.98 -13.76 -12.31
C ALA A 299 -3.13 -13.07 -13.38
N SER A 300 -1.87 -12.71 -13.06
CA SER A 300 -0.97 -12.07 -14.01
C SER A 300 -0.69 -12.95 -15.21
N ARG A 301 -0.41 -14.25 -15.02
CA ARG A 301 -0.13 -15.15 -16.14
C ARG A 301 -1.38 -15.47 -16.96
N TYR A 302 -2.55 -15.57 -16.32
CA TYR A 302 -3.84 -15.66 -17.00
C TYR A 302 -4.06 -14.47 -17.94
N TYR A 303 -3.90 -13.24 -17.46
CA TYR A 303 -4.06 -12.05 -18.30
C TYR A 303 -3.00 -11.95 -19.39
N GLN A 304 -1.78 -12.41 -19.14
CA GLN A 304 -0.74 -12.44 -20.15
C GLN A 304 -1.05 -13.46 -21.27
N LEU A 305 -1.61 -14.63 -20.95
CA LEU A 305 -2.08 -15.59 -21.96
C LEU A 305 -3.25 -15.02 -22.76
N LYS A 306 -4.23 -14.46 -22.05
CA LYS A 306 -5.41 -13.78 -22.64
C LYS A 306 -5.01 -12.65 -23.59
N THR A 307 -3.91 -11.96 -23.30
CA THR A 307 -3.42 -10.85 -24.13
C THR A 307 -2.40 -11.27 -25.19
N GLY A 308 -1.98 -12.54 -25.23
CA GLY A 308 -0.90 -13.00 -26.11
C GLY A 308 0.47 -12.38 -25.79
N HIS A 309 0.65 -11.87 -24.56
CA HIS A 309 1.92 -11.32 -24.03
C HIS A 309 2.52 -12.21 -22.93
N ALA A 310 2.11 -13.47 -22.87
CA ALA A 310 2.73 -14.44 -21.96
C ALA A 310 4.17 -14.70 -22.37
N PRO A 311 5.11 -14.89 -21.42
CA PRO A 311 6.48 -15.28 -21.71
C PRO A 311 6.54 -16.76 -22.15
N ILE A 312 5.91 -17.04 -23.28
CA ILE A 312 5.88 -18.32 -23.97
C ILE A 312 6.76 -18.22 -25.20
N GLY A 313 7.11 -19.35 -25.79
CA GLY A 313 8.15 -19.40 -26.80
C GLY A 313 8.00 -18.46 -27.98
N THR A 314 6.82 -18.40 -28.57
CA THR A 314 6.53 -17.50 -29.69
C THR A 314 6.66 -16.02 -29.31
N TYR A 315 6.23 -15.64 -28.10
CA TYR A 315 6.36 -14.27 -27.59
C TYR A 315 7.82 -13.92 -27.28
N LEU A 316 8.54 -14.79 -26.57
CA LEU A 316 9.93 -14.58 -26.19
C LEU A 316 10.86 -14.47 -27.39
N HIS A 317 10.63 -15.29 -28.42
CA HIS A 317 11.34 -15.19 -29.69
C HIS A 317 11.03 -13.88 -30.41
N ARG A 318 9.76 -13.46 -30.45
CA ARG A 318 9.34 -12.19 -31.06
C ARG A 318 10.01 -10.96 -30.43
N ILE A 319 10.22 -10.97 -29.12
CA ILE A 319 10.91 -9.88 -28.40
C ILE A 319 12.44 -10.06 -28.35
N LYS A 320 12.99 -11.07 -29.05
CA LYS A 320 14.42 -11.42 -29.07
C LYS A 320 15.00 -11.77 -27.68
N ALA A 321 14.17 -12.26 -26.76
CA ALA A 321 14.59 -12.75 -25.45
C ALA A 321 14.97 -14.25 -25.47
N ARG A 322 14.72 -14.93 -26.60
CA ARG A 322 15.03 -16.35 -26.82
C ARG A 322 15.26 -16.61 -28.31
N ASP A 323 16.19 -17.50 -28.63
CA ASP A 323 16.62 -17.73 -30.02
C ASP A 323 15.68 -18.63 -30.85
N SER A 324 14.87 -19.46 -30.19
CA SER A 324 13.89 -20.33 -30.85
C SER A 324 12.48 -20.13 -30.27
N PRO A 325 11.40 -20.27 -31.07
CA PRO A 325 10.00 -20.27 -30.61
C PRO A 325 9.48 -21.62 -30.07
N GLU A 326 10.32 -22.65 -29.99
CA GLU A 326 9.94 -24.03 -29.59
C GLU A 326 9.39 -24.19 -28.16
N CYS A 327 8.52 -25.18 -27.96
CA CYS A 327 8.03 -25.52 -26.63
C CYS A 327 9.07 -26.31 -25.85
N ARG A 328 9.62 -25.74 -24.78
CA ARG A 328 10.59 -26.45 -23.92
C ARG A 328 10.01 -27.62 -23.10
N ALA A 329 8.70 -27.90 -23.21
CA ALA A 329 8.04 -28.99 -22.50
C ALA A 329 7.76 -30.20 -23.41
N CYS A 330 7.71 -30.02 -24.73
CA CYS A 330 7.43 -31.11 -25.67
C CYS A 330 8.08 -30.96 -27.04
N GLU A 331 8.99 -30.01 -27.19
CA GLU A 331 9.84 -29.78 -28.37
C GLU A 331 9.08 -29.44 -29.66
N GLU A 332 7.79 -29.09 -29.54
CA GLU A 332 6.99 -28.59 -30.65
C GLU A 332 7.60 -27.30 -31.21
N LEU A 333 7.61 -27.14 -32.54
CA LEU A 333 8.28 -26.03 -33.24
C LEU A 333 7.81 -24.64 -32.80
N ARG A 334 6.56 -24.51 -32.35
CA ARG A 334 5.98 -23.23 -31.92
C ARG A 334 5.15 -23.38 -30.64
N GLU A 335 5.62 -22.77 -29.55
CA GLU A 335 4.84 -22.64 -28.33
C GLU A 335 3.87 -21.45 -28.43
N THR A 336 2.65 -21.71 -28.93
CA THR A 336 1.55 -20.74 -29.03
C THR A 336 0.62 -20.77 -27.81
N VAL A 337 -0.27 -19.78 -27.70
CA VAL A 337 -1.30 -19.74 -26.65
C VAL A 337 -2.27 -20.92 -26.77
N SER A 338 -2.55 -21.41 -27.97
CA SER A 338 -3.42 -22.57 -28.24
C SER A 338 -2.69 -23.89 -27.95
N HIS A 339 -1.39 -23.96 -28.30
CA HIS A 339 -0.58 -25.15 -28.08
C HIS A 339 -0.57 -25.56 -26.59
N ILE A 340 -0.33 -24.61 -25.69
CA ILE A 340 -0.16 -24.85 -24.25
C ILE A 340 -1.36 -25.58 -23.59
N PRO A 341 -2.62 -25.10 -23.72
CA PRO A 341 -3.81 -25.72 -23.15
C PRO A 341 -4.40 -26.86 -23.99
N PHE A 342 -4.16 -26.92 -25.30
CA PHE A 342 -4.90 -27.85 -26.18
C PHE A 342 -4.06 -28.94 -26.84
N GLU A 343 -2.74 -28.78 -26.96
CA GLU A 343 -1.92 -29.69 -27.78
C GLU A 343 -0.68 -30.21 -27.03
N CYS A 344 -0.13 -29.42 -26.11
CA CYS A 344 1.16 -29.67 -25.47
C CYS A 344 1.21 -31.04 -24.77
N ARG A 345 2.12 -31.90 -25.23
CA ARG A 345 2.30 -33.27 -24.67
C ARG A 345 2.96 -33.23 -23.30
N GLY A 346 3.79 -32.23 -23.03
CA GLY A 346 4.48 -32.02 -21.74
C GLY A 346 3.56 -31.49 -20.64
N ARG A 347 2.31 -31.10 -20.96
CA ARG A 347 1.36 -30.51 -20.01
C ARG A 347 0.05 -31.31 -19.90
N ARG A 348 0.08 -32.62 -20.17
CA ARG A 348 -1.10 -33.51 -20.13
C ARG A 348 -1.88 -33.44 -18.81
N GLY A 349 -1.19 -33.45 -17.67
CA GLY A 349 -1.81 -33.37 -16.34
C GLY A 349 -2.60 -32.06 -16.15
N PRO A 350 -1.96 -30.90 -16.28
CA PRO A 350 -2.64 -29.59 -16.26
C PRO A 350 -3.80 -29.50 -17.26
N ARG A 351 -3.63 -30.02 -18.48
CA ARG A 351 -4.71 -30.07 -19.48
C ARG A 351 -5.91 -30.86 -18.98
N ARG A 352 -5.72 -32.04 -18.37
CA ARG A 352 -6.83 -32.81 -17.79
C ARG A 352 -7.62 -32.01 -16.74
N ILE A 353 -6.93 -31.19 -15.92
CA ILE A 353 -7.58 -30.28 -14.96
C ILE A 353 -8.42 -29.23 -15.69
N LEU A 354 -7.90 -28.63 -16.77
CA LEU A 354 -8.63 -27.68 -17.60
C LEU A 354 -9.91 -28.30 -18.16
N TYR A 355 -9.81 -29.45 -18.84
CA TYR A 355 -10.97 -30.09 -19.48
C TYR A 355 -12.02 -30.53 -18.44
N LYS A 356 -11.59 -31.04 -17.27
CA LYS A 356 -12.50 -31.35 -16.17
C LYS A 356 -13.21 -30.09 -15.67
N GLY A 357 -12.47 -29.01 -15.41
CA GLY A 357 -13.04 -27.76 -14.93
C GLY A 357 -13.99 -27.08 -15.93
N LEU A 358 -13.75 -27.23 -17.24
CA LEU A 358 -14.68 -26.76 -18.28
C LEU A 358 -15.97 -27.59 -18.30
N ALA A 359 -15.87 -28.92 -18.16
CA ALA A 359 -17.03 -29.80 -18.08
C ALA A 359 -17.86 -29.53 -16.81
N ASP A 360 -17.21 -29.38 -15.65
CA ASP A 360 -17.87 -29.06 -14.37
C ASP A 360 -18.58 -27.68 -14.40
N ALA A 361 -18.09 -26.76 -15.25
CA ALA A 361 -18.65 -25.42 -15.42
C ALA A 361 -19.68 -25.31 -16.56
N ASP A 362 -20.06 -26.44 -17.19
CA ASP A 362 -20.96 -26.51 -18.34
C ASP A 362 -20.52 -25.61 -19.51
N VAL A 363 -19.20 -25.57 -19.77
CA VAL A 363 -18.60 -24.84 -20.89
C VAL A 363 -18.26 -25.82 -22.02
N PRO A 364 -18.72 -25.58 -23.26
CA PRO A 364 -18.40 -26.44 -24.40
C PRO A 364 -16.89 -26.62 -24.59
N LEU A 365 -16.46 -27.89 -24.61
CA LEU A 365 -15.07 -28.27 -24.77
C LEU A 365 -14.56 -27.87 -26.18
N PRO A 366 -13.30 -27.44 -26.30
CA PRO A 366 -12.68 -27.19 -27.60
C PRO A 366 -12.76 -28.41 -28.50
N THR A 367 -13.21 -28.22 -29.74
CA THR A 367 -13.23 -29.26 -30.78
C THR A 367 -12.10 -29.03 -31.78
N ALA A 368 -11.67 -30.09 -32.47
CA ALA A 368 -10.62 -29.99 -33.47
C ALA A 368 -11.00 -29.13 -34.70
N ALA A 369 -12.29 -28.83 -34.88
CA ALA A 369 -12.82 -27.99 -35.96
C ALA A 369 -12.89 -26.50 -35.59
N GLU A 370 -12.56 -26.12 -34.35
CA GLU A 370 -12.58 -24.74 -33.89
C GLU A 370 -11.23 -24.05 -34.19
N ASP A 371 -11.25 -22.98 -35.00
CA ASP A 371 -10.02 -22.29 -35.45
C ASP A 371 -9.28 -21.53 -34.32
N ALA A 372 -10.01 -21.02 -33.31
CA ALA A 372 -9.45 -20.18 -32.24
C ALA A 372 -10.14 -20.41 -30.87
N PRO A 373 -10.08 -21.63 -30.32
CA PRO A 373 -10.75 -21.98 -29.06
C PRO A 373 -10.28 -21.15 -27.86
N GLU A 374 -9.03 -20.67 -27.88
CA GLU A 374 -8.51 -19.78 -26.85
C GLU A 374 -9.28 -18.45 -26.79
N ALA A 375 -9.65 -17.87 -27.93
CA ALA A 375 -10.30 -16.56 -27.97
C ALA A 375 -11.69 -16.62 -27.32
N ARG A 376 -12.45 -17.70 -27.58
CA ARG A 376 -13.74 -17.98 -26.95
C ARG A 376 -13.58 -18.24 -25.45
N LEU A 377 -12.71 -19.18 -25.06
CA LEU A 377 -12.55 -19.58 -23.67
C LEU A 377 -12.04 -18.43 -22.78
N PHE A 378 -11.10 -17.61 -23.27
CA PHE A 378 -10.65 -16.43 -22.51
C PHE A 378 -11.71 -15.31 -22.45
N SER A 379 -12.75 -15.37 -23.28
CA SER A 379 -13.87 -14.40 -23.27
C SER A 379 -15.08 -14.88 -22.46
N GLU A 380 -15.18 -16.18 -22.18
CA GLU A 380 -16.26 -16.81 -21.41
C GLU A 380 -15.99 -16.73 -19.90
N PRO A 381 -16.80 -15.97 -19.11
CA PRO A 381 -16.59 -15.83 -17.67
C PRO A 381 -16.69 -17.16 -16.91
N LYS A 382 -17.51 -18.10 -17.37
CA LYS A 382 -17.63 -19.44 -16.74
C LYS A 382 -16.33 -20.25 -16.84
N ALA A 383 -15.52 -20.02 -17.87
CA ALA A 383 -14.26 -20.71 -18.09
C ALA A 383 -13.11 -20.19 -17.22
N THR A 384 -13.24 -19.00 -16.62
CA THR A 384 -12.14 -18.34 -15.89
C THR A 384 -11.59 -19.19 -14.75
N THR A 385 -12.44 -19.84 -13.96
CA THR A 385 -11.98 -20.70 -12.84
C THR A 385 -11.13 -21.86 -13.34
N ALA A 386 -11.56 -22.55 -14.39
CA ALA A 386 -10.84 -23.67 -14.99
C ALA A 386 -9.51 -23.22 -15.62
N LEU A 387 -9.49 -22.07 -16.28
CA LEU A 387 -8.27 -21.47 -16.84
C LEU A 387 -7.27 -21.06 -15.74
N LEU A 388 -7.73 -20.54 -14.60
CA LEU A 388 -6.86 -20.20 -13.48
C LEU A 388 -6.25 -21.46 -12.83
N GLN A 389 -7.04 -22.52 -12.67
CA GLN A 389 -6.55 -23.82 -12.17
C GLN A 389 -5.54 -24.44 -13.13
N PHE A 390 -5.78 -24.33 -14.44
CA PHE A 390 -4.82 -24.71 -15.46
C PHE A 390 -3.51 -23.92 -15.33
N VAL A 391 -3.57 -22.58 -15.25
CA VAL A 391 -2.36 -21.74 -15.13
C VAL A 391 -1.58 -22.06 -13.86
N ALA A 392 -2.27 -22.30 -12.75
CA ALA A 392 -1.65 -22.67 -11.49
C ALA A 392 -0.96 -24.04 -11.56
N SER A 393 -1.58 -25.04 -12.18
CA SER A 393 -1.06 -26.40 -12.29
C SER A 393 -0.02 -26.58 -13.39
N ALA A 394 -0.15 -25.86 -14.50
CA ALA A 394 0.77 -25.91 -15.63
C ALA A 394 2.15 -25.33 -15.30
N ASN A 395 2.27 -24.64 -14.15
CA ASN A 395 3.48 -23.97 -13.72
C ASN A 395 4.17 -23.22 -14.86
N LEU A 396 3.40 -22.36 -15.54
CA LEU A 396 3.88 -21.48 -16.62
C LEU A 396 4.81 -20.36 -16.09
N PHE A 397 5.37 -20.55 -14.90
CA PHE A 397 6.33 -19.72 -14.22
C PHE A 397 7.63 -20.54 -14.21
N ARG A 398 8.65 -20.16 -14.98
CA ARG A 398 9.95 -20.83 -14.87
C ARG A 398 10.75 -20.21 -13.73
N ASP A 399 10.55 -20.75 -12.54
CA ASP A 399 11.21 -20.44 -11.25
C ASP A 399 12.68 -20.89 -11.14
N LYS A 400 13.46 -20.95 -12.23
CA LYS A 400 14.91 -21.24 -12.11
C LYS A 400 15.80 -20.34 -12.95
N GLU A 401 15.48 -20.15 -14.22
CA GLU A 401 16.25 -19.28 -15.12
C GLU A 401 16.01 -17.79 -14.81
N GLN A 402 14.77 -17.43 -14.44
CA GLN A 402 14.45 -16.07 -14.03
C GLN A 402 14.94 -15.77 -12.61
N ALA A 403 14.87 -16.74 -11.69
CA ALA A 403 15.46 -16.62 -10.36
C ALA A 403 17.00 -16.53 -10.43
N ALA A 404 17.65 -17.28 -11.33
CA ALA A 404 19.08 -17.18 -11.58
C ALA A 404 19.48 -15.86 -12.25
N ARG A 405 18.71 -15.37 -13.23
CA ARG A 405 18.93 -14.04 -13.82
C ARG A 405 18.60 -12.89 -12.86
N GLU A 406 17.60 -13.03 -12.00
CA GLU A 406 17.27 -12.06 -10.94
C GLU A 406 18.30 -12.10 -9.81
N ALA A 407 18.92 -13.25 -9.54
CA ALA A 407 20.09 -13.39 -8.68
C ALA A 407 21.34 -12.76 -9.32
N GLU A 408 21.64 -13.04 -10.59
CA GLU A 408 22.76 -12.44 -11.34
C GLU A 408 22.59 -10.93 -11.53
N LEU A 409 21.38 -10.44 -11.85
CA LEU A 409 21.05 -9.01 -11.91
C LEU A 409 21.04 -8.37 -10.51
N GLY A 410 20.72 -9.15 -9.47
CA GLY A 410 20.84 -8.77 -8.07
C GLY A 410 22.31 -8.59 -7.64
N ASP A 411 23.19 -9.46 -8.14
CA ASP A 411 24.63 -9.45 -7.86
C ASP A 411 25.36 -8.37 -8.65
N HIS A 412 24.93 -8.07 -9.88
CA HIS A 412 25.49 -6.98 -10.69
C HIS A 412 25.20 -5.57 -10.14
N TRP A 413 24.22 -5.46 -9.23
CA TRP A 413 23.83 -4.21 -8.58
C TRP A 413 23.87 -4.26 -7.03
N GLY A 414 24.29 -5.37 -6.41
CA GLY A 414 24.52 -5.47 -4.97
C GLY A 414 23.29 -5.18 -4.07
N TRP A 415 22.07 -5.37 -4.55
CA TRP A 415 20.85 -5.07 -3.78
C TRP A 415 20.33 -6.18 -2.85
N PRO A 416 20.50 -7.50 -3.11
CA PRO A 416 19.96 -8.54 -2.23
C PRO A 416 20.65 -8.59 -0.87
N ALA A 417 21.94 -8.28 -0.80
CA ALA A 417 22.73 -8.37 0.44
C ALA A 417 22.42 -7.25 1.45
N ARG A 418 21.73 -6.17 1.05
CA ARG A 418 21.33 -5.05 1.94
C ARG A 418 19.84 -5.04 2.30
N LEU A 419 19.07 -6.02 1.83
CA LEU A 419 17.63 -6.16 2.09
C LEU A 419 17.27 -7.23 3.13
N GLY A 420 18.27 -7.80 3.82
CA GLY A 420 18.07 -8.66 4.98
C GLY A 420 17.45 -7.91 6.15
N GLY A 421 16.13 -7.72 6.13
CA GLY A 421 15.36 -7.16 7.24
C GLY A 421 14.01 -6.54 6.87
N TYR A 422 13.83 -6.04 5.63
CA TYR A 422 12.65 -5.23 5.27
C TYR A 422 11.66 -5.92 4.33
N GLY A 423 11.57 -7.26 4.41
CA GLY A 423 10.67 -8.09 3.58
C GLY A 423 9.18 -8.01 3.93
N GLY A 424 8.78 -7.30 5.00
CA GLY A 424 7.38 -7.24 5.46
C GLY A 424 6.47 -6.27 4.70
N TRP A 425 7.01 -5.42 3.82
CA TRP A 425 6.30 -4.23 3.33
C TRP A 425 5.72 -4.34 1.91
N ILE A 426 5.71 -5.53 1.32
CA ILE A 426 5.09 -5.78 0.01
C ILE A 426 4.14 -6.98 0.10
N GLY A 427 2.93 -6.73 0.62
CA GLY A 427 1.83 -7.69 0.61
C GLY A 427 1.76 -8.54 1.87
N GLY A 428 1.15 -8.00 2.91
CA GLY A 428 0.69 -8.81 4.03
C GLY A 428 -0.48 -9.71 3.61
N ARG A 429 -0.20 -11.00 3.41
CA ARG A 429 -1.07 -12.10 3.84
C ARG A 429 -0.17 -13.22 4.38
N ALA A 430 -0.41 -13.56 5.64
CA ALA A 430 -0.21 -14.90 6.18
C ALA A 430 -1.02 -14.99 7.49
N PRO A 431 -1.47 -16.19 7.90
CA PRO A 431 -1.51 -17.46 7.17
C PRO A 431 -2.74 -17.60 6.27
#